data_AF-A0A7S3ACY6-F1
#
_entry.id   AF-A0A7S3ACY6-F1
#
_cell.length_a   1.000
_cell.length_b   1.000
_cell.length_c   1.000
_cell.angle_alpha   90.00
_cell.angle_beta   90.00
_cell.angle_gamma   90.00
#
_symmetry.space_group_name_H-M   'P 1'
#
loop_
_entity.id
_entity.type
_entity.pdbx_description
1 polymer ?
#
loop_
_entity_poly.entity_id
_entity_poly.type
_entity_poly.pdbx_seq_one_letter_code
_entity_poly.pdbx_strand_id
1 'polypeptide(L)'
;MNLGKLYLLEREGYFASHTGLREDLLRHNQTIFKQQADEHDKLAVLKDFGYPLYASCSWLLGEQLRRTETIEADQVVYWASFTGHHDLSRIFWEQCRKPIQTALFAVTILRHMQTTIKTGTPAQRLRENTDRYENWACGLLDTVEDEETALGLLSEPVTAGQP
;
A
#
# COMPACT_ATOMS: atom_id res chain seq x y z
N MET A 1 5.55 -11.86 -10.93
CA MET A 1 5.40 -12.05 -9.47
C MET A 1 3.92 -12.25 -9.15
N ASN A 2 3.52 -13.26 -8.37
CA ASN A 2 2.10 -13.52 -8.05
C ASN A 2 1.71 -12.75 -6.78
N LEU A 3 1.09 -11.58 -6.96
CA LEU A 3 0.75 -10.63 -5.90
C LEU A 3 -0.26 -11.19 -4.90
N GLY A 4 -1.15 -12.08 -5.37
CA GLY A 4 -2.10 -12.75 -4.49
C GLY A 4 -1.43 -13.61 -3.42
N LYS A 5 -0.30 -14.25 -3.73
CA LYS A 5 0.44 -15.03 -2.72
C LYS A 5 1.02 -14.17 -1.59
N LEU A 6 1.27 -12.89 -1.85
CA LEU A 6 1.88 -11.95 -0.90
C LEU A 6 0.85 -11.45 0.12
N TYR A 7 -0.38 -11.20 -0.33
CA TYR A 7 -1.49 -10.79 0.53
C TYR A 7 -1.93 -11.87 1.53
N LEU A 8 -1.79 -13.14 1.15
CA LEU A 8 -2.20 -14.30 1.96
C LEU A 8 -1.31 -14.57 3.19
N LEU A 9 -0.22 -13.83 3.34
CA LEU A 9 0.83 -14.14 4.31
C LEU A 9 0.42 -13.93 5.77
N GLU A 10 -0.71 -13.27 6.02
CA GLU A 10 -1.03 -12.77 7.35
C GLU A 10 -1.53 -13.83 8.34
N ARG A 11 -2.10 -15.00 7.96
CA ARG A 11 -2.71 -15.85 9.02
C ARG A 11 -2.85 -17.37 8.97
N GLU A 12 -2.80 -18.11 7.86
CA GLU A 12 -3.09 -19.55 7.98
C GLU A 12 -2.31 -20.40 6.98
N GLY A 13 -1.26 -21.09 7.45
CA GLY A 13 -0.80 -22.41 6.97
C GLY A 13 -0.48 -22.63 5.48
N TYR A 14 -0.85 -21.72 4.57
CA TYR A 14 -0.70 -21.74 3.13
C TYR A 14 0.72 -21.32 2.70
N PHE A 15 1.69 -21.59 3.58
CA PHE A 15 3.11 -21.32 3.41
C PHE A 15 3.80 -22.29 2.43
N ALA A 16 3.07 -23.22 1.83
CA ALA A 16 3.64 -24.43 1.26
C ALA A 16 4.12 -24.36 -0.21
N SER A 17 4.07 -23.20 -0.90
CA SER A 17 4.54 -23.18 -2.31
C SER A 17 5.77 -22.34 -2.61
N HIS A 18 6.09 -21.27 -1.87
CA HIS A 18 7.23 -20.38 -2.19
C HIS A 18 7.96 -19.94 -0.89
N THR A 19 8.80 -20.82 -0.35
CA THR A 19 9.60 -20.59 0.87
C THR A 19 10.55 -19.40 0.78
N GLY A 20 11.22 -19.19 -0.37
CA GLY A 20 12.17 -18.08 -0.55
C GLY A 20 11.52 -16.69 -0.47
N LEU A 21 10.42 -16.49 -1.20
CA LEU A 21 9.72 -15.19 -1.22
C LEU A 21 9.16 -14.82 0.17
N ARG A 22 8.74 -15.82 0.95
CA ARG A 22 8.28 -15.64 2.34
C ARG A 22 9.42 -15.24 3.26
N GLU A 23 10.54 -15.96 3.22
CA GLU A 23 11.71 -15.64 4.03
C GLU A 23 12.26 -14.26 3.69
N ASP A 24 12.28 -13.91 2.41
CA ASP A 24 12.67 -12.59 1.96
C ASP A 24 11.69 -11.55 2.48
N LEU A 25 10.38 -11.68 2.31
CA LEU A 25 9.41 -10.73 2.86
C LEU A 25 9.46 -10.57 4.37
N LEU A 26 9.61 -11.67 5.10
CA LEU A 26 9.73 -11.62 6.56
C LEU A 26 11.04 -10.95 6.96
N ARG A 27 12.14 -11.24 6.27
CA ARG A 27 13.42 -10.57 6.47
C ARG A 27 13.30 -9.07 6.17
N HIS A 28 12.68 -8.69 5.06
CA HIS A 28 12.52 -7.29 4.64
C HIS A 28 11.52 -6.54 5.53
N ASN A 29 10.39 -7.13 5.91
CA ASN A 29 9.48 -6.56 6.92
C ASN A 29 10.21 -6.32 8.23
N GLN A 30 10.98 -7.31 8.69
CA GLN A 30 11.80 -7.14 9.88
C GLN A 30 12.84 -6.03 9.68
N THR A 31 13.47 -5.88 8.53
CA THR A 31 14.45 -4.82 8.29
C THR A 31 13.81 -3.43 8.24
N ILE A 32 12.71 -3.26 7.51
CA ILE A 32 11.95 -2.00 7.42
C ILE A 32 11.47 -1.56 8.81
N PHE A 33 10.96 -2.49 9.62
CA PHE A 33 10.37 -2.17 10.92
C PHE A 33 11.31 -2.36 12.13
N LYS A 34 12.53 -2.86 11.97
CA LYS A 34 13.52 -2.92 13.05
C LYS A 34 14.07 -1.53 13.36
N GLN A 35 14.18 -1.23 14.66
CA GLN A 35 14.71 0.05 15.15
C GLN A 35 16.22 0.24 14.89
N GLN A 36 16.94 -0.82 14.52
CA GLN A 36 18.40 -0.82 14.39
C GLN A 36 18.94 -0.60 12.97
N ALA A 37 18.08 -0.69 11.94
CA ALA A 37 18.50 -0.43 10.56
C ALA A 37 18.42 1.06 10.25
N ASP A 38 19.42 1.58 9.54
CA ASP A 38 19.45 2.96 9.06
C ASP A 38 18.27 3.23 8.10
N GLU A 39 17.79 4.47 8.06
CA GLU A 39 16.67 4.86 7.21
C GLU A 39 16.99 4.66 5.72
N HIS A 40 18.26 4.86 5.34
CA HIS A 40 18.74 4.59 4.00
C HIS A 40 18.60 3.12 3.60
N ASP A 41 18.97 2.20 4.49
CA ASP A 41 18.84 0.75 4.26
C ASP A 41 17.38 0.33 4.13
N LYS A 42 16.50 0.90 4.96
CA LYS A 42 15.07 0.62 4.91
C LYS A 42 14.45 1.11 3.60
N LEU A 43 14.84 2.30 3.15
CA LEU A 43 14.36 2.85 1.88
C LEU A 43 14.87 2.05 0.69
N ALA A 44 16.14 1.64 0.70
CA ALA A 44 16.71 0.79 -0.34
C ALA A 44 15.92 -0.52 -0.45
N VAL A 45 15.67 -1.18 0.69
CA VAL A 45 14.83 -2.39 0.75
C VAL A 45 13.42 -2.15 0.24
N LEU A 46 12.79 -1.05 0.64
CA LEU A 46 11.44 -0.69 0.18
C LEU A 46 11.42 -0.42 -1.33
N LYS A 47 12.44 0.23 -1.89
CA LYS A 47 12.53 0.47 -3.34
C LYS A 47 12.79 -0.81 -4.11
N ASP A 48 13.76 -1.62 -3.70
CA ASP A 48 14.14 -2.85 -4.39
C ASP A 48 12.97 -3.84 -4.49
N PHE A 49 12.19 -3.96 -3.41
CA PHE A 49 11.07 -4.90 -3.37
C PHE A 49 9.73 -4.26 -3.72
N GLY A 50 9.48 -3.03 -3.26
CA GLY A 50 8.22 -2.32 -3.46
C GLY A 50 8.05 -1.77 -4.88
N TYR A 51 9.12 -1.33 -5.55
CA TYR A 51 9.01 -0.75 -6.90
C TYR A 51 8.37 -1.71 -7.92
N PRO A 52 8.84 -2.96 -8.10
CA PRO A 52 8.22 -3.87 -9.05
C PRO A 52 6.77 -4.21 -8.68
N LEU A 53 6.43 -4.21 -7.39
CA LEU A 53 5.06 -4.44 -6.93
C LEU A 53 4.15 -3.24 -7.27
N TYR A 54 4.59 -2.05 -6.93
CA TYR A 54 3.81 -0.82 -7.09
C TYR A 54 3.63 -0.51 -8.57
N ALA A 55 4.69 -0.59 -9.36
CA ALA A 55 4.64 -0.41 -10.81
C ALA A 55 3.70 -1.42 -11.50
N SER A 56 3.57 -2.65 -10.97
CA SER A 56 2.64 -3.64 -11.52
C SER A 56 1.16 -3.31 -11.24
N CYS A 57 0.88 -2.60 -10.14
CA CYS A 57 -0.47 -2.15 -9.80
C CYS A 57 -0.84 -0.85 -10.54
N SER A 58 0.11 0.10 -10.61
CA SER A 58 -0.01 1.36 -11.33
C SER A 58 1.37 1.93 -11.59
N TRP A 59 1.64 2.37 -12.83
CA TRP A 59 2.88 3.09 -13.16
C TRP A 59 3.13 4.27 -12.22
N LEU A 60 2.07 4.99 -11.85
CA LEU A 60 2.13 6.16 -10.99
C LEU A 60 2.63 5.82 -9.57
N LEU A 61 2.20 4.68 -9.02
CA LEU A 61 2.65 4.19 -7.72
C LEU A 61 4.13 3.81 -7.74
N GLY A 62 4.57 3.14 -8.80
CA GLY A 62 5.99 2.81 -9.00
C GLY A 62 6.85 4.07 -9.08
N GLU A 63 6.39 5.07 -9.84
CA GLU A 63 7.10 6.33 -10.02
C GLU A 63 7.17 7.16 -8.72
N GLN A 64 6.10 7.17 -7.92
CA GLN A 64 6.11 7.80 -6.59
C GLN A 64 7.20 7.20 -5.71
N LEU A 65 7.21 5.87 -5.55
CA LEU A 65 8.20 5.19 -4.72
C LEU A 65 9.64 5.37 -5.24
N ARG A 66 9.85 5.40 -6.57
CA ARG A 66 11.18 5.63 -7.16
C ARG A 66 11.78 6.96 -6.70
N ARG A 67 10.95 8.00 -6.67
CA ARG A 67 11.33 9.39 -6.34
C ARG A 67 11.41 9.66 -4.84
N THR A 68 10.79 8.83 -4.01
CA THR A 68 10.81 8.95 -2.56
C THR A 68 12.25 8.95 -2.02
N GLU A 69 12.65 9.96 -1.25
CA GLU A 69 13.99 10.06 -0.65
C GLU A 69 14.04 9.59 0.81
N THR A 70 12.90 9.49 1.48
CA THR A 70 12.71 9.04 2.86
C THR A 70 11.44 8.22 2.98
N ILE A 71 11.32 7.33 3.97
CA ILE A 71 10.09 6.52 4.08
C ILE A 71 8.95 7.40 4.61
N GLU A 72 8.02 7.75 3.73
CA GLU A 72 6.81 8.50 4.07
C GLU A 72 5.67 7.58 4.51
N ALA A 73 4.73 8.11 5.30
CA ALA A 73 3.56 7.38 5.79
C ALA A 73 2.74 6.74 4.67
N ASP A 74 2.57 7.44 3.54
CA ASP A 74 1.87 6.94 2.34
C ASP A 74 2.47 5.61 1.85
N GLN A 75 3.80 5.50 1.85
CA GLN A 75 4.50 4.30 1.40
C GLN A 75 4.31 3.13 2.36
N VAL A 76 4.23 3.42 3.67
CA VAL A 76 3.91 2.43 4.70
C VAL A 76 2.47 1.94 4.54
N VAL A 77 1.52 2.82 4.21
CA VAL A 77 0.14 2.43 3.92
C VAL A 77 0.04 1.56 2.69
N TYR A 78 0.75 1.88 1.60
CA TYR A 78 0.80 1.04 0.40
C TYR A 78 1.35 -0.35 0.71
N TRP A 79 2.44 -0.40 1.47
CA TRP A 79 3.08 -1.64 1.89
C TRP A 79 2.16 -2.50 2.78
N ALA A 80 1.53 -1.87 3.76
CA ALA A 80 0.60 -2.52 4.68
C ALA A 80 -0.65 -3.04 3.96
N SER A 81 -1.18 -2.26 3.00
CA SER A 81 -2.28 -2.69 2.12
C SER A 81 -1.90 -3.93 1.31
N PHE A 82 -0.66 -3.96 0.82
CA PHE A 82 -0.13 -5.05 0.02
C PHE A 82 0.07 -6.35 0.82
N THR A 83 0.52 -6.21 2.07
CA THR A 83 0.84 -7.35 2.96
C THR A 83 -0.32 -7.79 3.85
N GLY A 84 -1.46 -7.09 3.77
CA GLY A 84 -2.68 -7.42 4.53
C GLY A 84 -2.75 -6.82 5.93
N HIS A 85 -1.78 -6.00 6.36
CA HIS A 85 -1.70 -5.40 7.69
C HIS A 85 -2.55 -4.12 7.81
N HIS A 86 -3.87 -4.22 7.68
CA HIS A 86 -4.77 -3.04 7.61
C HIS A 86 -4.80 -2.19 8.89
N ASP A 87 -4.57 -2.81 10.05
CA ASP A 87 -4.47 -2.07 11.31
C ASP A 87 -3.26 -1.11 11.30
N LEU A 88 -2.16 -1.55 10.67
CA LEU A 88 -0.97 -0.73 10.47
C LEU A 88 -1.30 0.42 9.50
N SER A 89 -1.98 0.12 8.39
CA SER A 89 -2.42 1.15 7.46
C SER A 89 -3.27 2.23 8.14
N ARG A 90 -4.13 1.86 9.09
CA ARG A 90 -4.96 2.84 9.82
C ARG A 90 -4.13 3.78 10.68
N ILE A 91 -3.05 3.31 11.30
CA ILE A 91 -2.17 4.12 12.14
C ILE A 91 -1.40 5.14 11.29
N PHE A 92 -0.91 4.73 10.12
CA PHE A 92 -0.13 5.59 9.24
C PHE A 92 -0.99 6.50 8.36
N TRP A 93 -2.25 6.12 8.11
CA TRP A 93 -3.22 6.92 7.35
C TRP A 93 -3.33 8.37 7.84
N GLU A 94 -3.39 8.57 9.16
CA GLU A 94 -3.58 9.91 9.75
C GLU A 94 -2.34 10.80 9.59
N GLN A 95 -1.20 10.20 9.25
CA GLN A 95 0.07 10.86 9.01
C GLN A 95 0.35 11.06 7.51
N CYS A 96 -0.54 10.57 6.64
CA CYS A 96 -0.41 10.71 5.21
C CYS A 96 -0.49 12.17 4.79
N ARG A 97 0.37 12.57 3.85
CA ARG A 97 0.33 13.92 3.29
C ARG A 97 -0.89 14.11 2.41
N LYS A 98 -1.28 13.05 1.70
CA LYS A 98 -2.40 13.04 0.76
C LYS A 98 -3.35 11.86 1.04
N PRO A 99 -4.02 11.84 2.21
CA PRO A 99 -4.76 10.68 2.68
C PRO A 99 -5.75 10.15 1.63
N ILE A 100 -6.62 10.98 1.05
CA ILE A 100 -7.57 10.55 0.01
C ILE A 100 -6.87 9.82 -1.14
N GLN A 101 -5.78 10.38 -1.67
CA GLN A 101 -5.00 9.75 -2.75
C GLN A 101 -4.40 8.43 -2.29
N THR A 102 -3.86 8.40 -1.06
CA THR A 102 -3.32 7.18 -0.46
C THR A 102 -4.36 6.06 -0.39
N ALA A 103 -5.62 6.36 -0.05
CA ALA A 103 -6.68 5.35 0.03
C ALA A 103 -7.02 4.84 -1.36
N LEU A 104 -7.15 5.73 -2.34
CA LEU A 104 -7.47 5.35 -3.71
C LEU A 104 -6.34 4.49 -4.33
N PHE A 105 -5.09 4.75 -3.97
CA PHE A 105 -3.98 3.89 -4.35
C PHE A 105 -4.00 2.54 -3.62
N ALA A 106 -4.32 2.50 -2.34
CA ALA A 106 -4.55 1.25 -1.61
C ALA A 106 -5.69 0.43 -2.24
N VAL A 107 -6.79 1.07 -2.62
CA VAL A 107 -7.90 0.46 -3.38
C VAL A 107 -7.42 -0.10 -4.70
N THR A 108 -6.60 0.65 -5.45
CA THR A 108 -6.02 0.21 -6.72
C THR A 108 -5.16 -1.04 -6.53
N ILE A 109 -4.32 -1.06 -5.49
CA ILE A 109 -3.49 -2.21 -5.11
C ILE A 109 -4.37 -3.43 -4.78
N LEU A 110 -5.41 -3.26 -3.95
CA LEU A 110 -6.31 -4.34 -3.54
C LEU A 110 -7.15 -4.88 -4.70
N ARG A 111 -7.69 -4.01 -5.55
CA ARG A 111 -8.42 -4.40 -6.77
C ARG A 111 -7.52 -5.14 -7.74
N HIS A 112 -6.28 -4.68 -7.91
CA HIS A 112 -5.31 -5.38 -8.72
C HIS A 112 -5.06 -6.80 -8.17
N MET A 113 -4.95 -6.98 -6.84
CA MET A 113 -4.84 -8.30 -6.22
C MET A 113 -6.09 -9.18 -6.39
N GLN A 114 -7.30 -8.61 -6.37
CA GLN A 114 -8.56 -9.32 -6.60
C GLN A 114 -8.65 -9.95 -8.00
N THR A 115 -7.92 -9.42 -9.00
CA THR A 115 -7.83 -10.05 -10.33
C THR A 115 -7.19 -11.44 -10.26
N THR A 116 -6.32 -11.66 -9.27
CA THR A 116 -5.58 -12.90 -9.05
C THR A 116 -6.24 -13.79 -7.98
N ILE A 117 -6.71 -13.19 -6.89
CA ILE A 117 -7.41 -13.89 -5.79
C ILE A 117 -8.92 -13.73 -5.94
N LYS A 118 -9.58 -14.74 -6.52
CA LYS A 118 -11.01 -14.66 -6.86
C LYS A 118 -11.94 -15.30 -5.82
N THR A 119 -11.47 -16.29 -5.06
CA THR A 119 -12.34 -17.12 -4.20
C THR A 119 -11.77 -17.32 -2.79
N GLY A 120 -12.65 -17.78 -1.88
CA GLY A 120 -12.32 -18.10 -0.49
C GLY A 120 -12.25 -16.88 0.44
N THR A 121 -11.94 -17.14 1.71
CA THR A 121 -11.75 -16.13 2.77
C THR A 121 -10.83 -14.98 2.34
N PRO A 122 -9.71 -15.22 1.62
CA PRO A 122 -8.86 -14.14 1.17
C PRO A 122 -9.48 -13.17 0.17
N ALA A 123 -10.29 -13.68 -0.76
CA ALA A 123 -11.00 -12.84 -1.71
C ALA A 123 -12.06 -11.98 -1.01
N GLN A 124 -12.73 -12.53 0.00
CA GLN A 124 -13.65 -11.77 0.84
C GLN A 124 -12.93 -10.68 1.62
N ARG A 125 -11.80 -11.00 2.25
CA ARG A 125 -10.97 -10.01 2.97
C ARG A 125 -10.47 -8.91 2.05
N LEU A 126 -10.03 -9.23 0.84
CA LEU A 126 -9.64 -8.21 -0.13
C LEU A 126 -10.78 -7.24 -0.42
N ARG A 127 -12.01 -7.75 -0.60
CA ARG A 127 -13.20 -6.91 -0.82
C ARG A 127 -13.51 -6.04 0.39
N GLU A 128 -13.58 -6.64 1.58
CA GLU A 128 -13.82 -5.92 2.83
C GLU A 128 -12.79 -4.79 3.06
N ASN A 129 -11.52 -5.03 2.73
CA ASN A 129 -10.50 -4.02 2.87
C ASN A 129 -10.58 -2.96 1.77
N THR A 130 -10.91 -3.33 0.52
CA THR A 130 -11.21 -2.36 -0.53
C THR A 130 -12.31 -1.41 -0.06
N ASP A 131 -13.42 -1.96 0.42
CA ASP A 131 -14.55 -1.17 0.93
C ASP A 131 -14.13 -0.26 2.10
N ARG A 132 -13.23 -0.73 2.99
CA ARG A 132 -12.70 0.10 4.08
C ARG A 132 -11.92 1.31 3.58
N TYR A 133 -10.97 1.14 2.65
CA TYR A 133 -10.20 2.28 2.13
C TYR A 133 -11.10 3.24 1.33
N GLU A 134 -12.08 2.73 0.58
CA GLU A 134 -13.08 3.58 -0.07
C GLU A 134 -13.87 4.40 0.96
N ASN A 135 -14.34 3.75 2.03
CA ASN A 135 -15.06 4.44 3.11
C ASN A 135 -14.18 5.46 3.85
N TRP A 136 -12.87 5.25 3.96
CA TRP A 136 -11.96 6.26 4.54
C TRP A 136 -11.83 7.49 3.64
N ALA A 137 -11.69 7.29 2.33
CA ALA A 137 -11.64 8.38 1.37
C ALA A 137 -12.97 9.18 1.36
N CYS A 138 -14.11 8.47 1.28
CA CYS A 138 -15.43 9.08 1.36
C CYS A 138 -15.64 9.80 2.68
N GLY A 139 -15.35 9.16 3.81
CA GLY A 139 -15.52 9.76 5.12
C GLY A 139 -14.69 11.03 5.31
N LEU A 140 -13.48 11.11 4.72
CA LEU A 140 -12.70 12.34 4.76
C LEU A 140 -13.29 13.44 3.86
N LEU A 141 -13.79 13.10 2.67
CA LEU A 141 -14.49 14.05 1.80
C LEU A 141 -15.76 14.58 2.46
N ASP A 142 -16.50 13.72 3.16
CA ASP A 142 -17.74 14.10 3.86
C ASP A 142 -17.49 15.08 5.03
N THR A 143 -16.25 15.15 5.55
CA THR A 143 -15.88 16.13 6.58
C THR A 143 -15.55 17.52 6.03
N VAL A 144 -15.46 17.68 4.71
CA VAL A 144 -15.16 18.96 4.08
C VAL A 144 -16.46 19.73 3.86
N GLU A 145 -16.55 20.93 4.43
CA GLU A 145 -17.79 21.72 4.41
C GLU A 145 -18.03 22.43 3.08
N ASP A 146 -16.98 22.72 2.31
CA ASP A 146 -17.04 23.48 1.07
C ASP A 146 -16.50 22.71 -0.15
N GLU A 147 -17.18 22.88 -1.28
CA GLU A 147 -16.88 22.19 -2.54
C GLU A 147 -15.49 22.56 -3.10
N GLU A 148 -15.04 23.79 -2.89
CA GLU A 148 -13.74 24.28 -3.38
C GLU A 148 -12.57 23.57 -2.68
N THR A 149 -12.64 23.39 -1.36
CA THR A 149 -11.65 22.62 -0.59
C THR A 149 -11.69 21.14 -0.96
N ALA A 150 -12.88 20.57 -1.15
CA ALA A 150 -13.02 19.17 -1.60
C ALA A 150 -12.40 18.97 -2.99
N LEU A 151 -12.66 19.88 -3.92
CA LEU A 151 -12.03 19.91 -5.24
C LEU A 151 -10.52 20.09 -5.14
N GLY A 152 -10.03 20.93 -4.23
CA GLY A 152 -8.61 21.10 -3.96
C GLY A 152 -7.94 19.79 -3.54
N LEU A 153 -8.54 19.05 -2.61
CA LEU A 153 -8.03 17.76 -2.14
C LEU A 153 -8.02 16.68 -3.24
N LEU A 154 -8.99 16.71 -4.15
CA LEU A 154 -9.10 15.77 -5.28
C LEU A 154 -8.19 16.15 -6.46
N SER A 155 -7.99 17.44 -6.67
CA SER A 155 -7.33 18.01 -7.85
C SER A 155 -5.87 18.35 -7.61
N GLU A 156 -5.37 18.16 -6.38
CA GLU A 156 -3.94 18.20 -6.11
C GLU A 156 -3.23 17.29 -7.10
N PRO A 157 -2.41 17.84 -8.02
CA PRO A 157 -1.75 17.03 -9.01
C PRO A 157 -0.99 15.93 -8.27
N VAL A 158 -1.19 14.70 -8.72
CA VAL A 158 -0.18 13.68 -8.44
C VAL A 158 1.03 14.19 -9.21
N THR A 159 1.89 14.93 -8.53
CA THR A 159 3.05 15.59 -9.13
C THR A 159 4.01 14.51 -9.61
N ALA A 160 3.72 13.94 -10.77
CA ALA A 160 4.71 13.51 -11.72
C ALA A 160 5.41 14.79 -12.18
N GLY A 161 6.40 15.22 -11.39
CA GLY A 161 7.32 16.27 -11.82
C GLY A 161 7.80 15.95 -13.24
N GLN A 162 7.66 16.94 -14.11
CA GLN A 162 8.01 16.94 -15.52
C GLN A 162 9.38 16.29 -15.80
N PRO A 163 9.58 15.72 -17.01
CA PRO A 163 10.77 14.97 -17.40
C PRO A 163 12.09 15.71 -17.16
#